data_AF-A0A4Q6A5S5-F1
#
_entry.id   AF-A0A4Q6A5S5-F1
#
_cell.length_a   1.000
_cell.length_b   1.000
_cell.length_c   1.000
_cell.angle_alpha   90.00
_cell.angle_beta   90.00
_cell.angle_gamma   90.00
#
_symmetry.space_group_name_H-M   'P 1'
#
loop_
_entity.id
_entity.type
_entity.pdbx_description
1 polymer ?
#
loop_
_entity_poly.entity_id
_entity_poly.type
_entity_poly.pdbx_seq_one_letter_code
_entity_poly.pdbx_strand_id
1 'polypeptide(L)' 'LIEQDLVDGYLLFVNPILLGRGIPLFTGIQNKTFLELVSTKPFACGVTELNYTVNRG' A
#
# COMPACT_ATOMS: atom_id res chain seq x y z
N LEU A 1 -4.17 11.31 -8.64
CA LEU A 1 -3.64 10.06 -9.19
C LEU A 1 -4.47 8.87 -8.74
N ILE A 2 -4.57 8.60 -7.43
CA ILE A 2 -5.38 7.49 -6.89
C ILE A 2 -6.86 7.60 -7.29
N GLU A 3 -7.52 8.72 -6.98
CA GLU A 3 -8.93 8.92 -7.38
C GLU A 3 -9.15 8.97 -8.90
N GLN A 4 -8.10 9.25 -9.67
CA GLN A 4 -8.15 9.30 -11.12
C GLN A 4 -7.80 7.94 -11.76
N ASP A 5 -7.61 6.89 -10.94
CA ASP A 5 -7.21 5.54 -11.35
C ASP A 5 -5.89 5.47 -12.16
N LEU A 6 -4.98 6.43 -11.92
CA LEU A 6 -3.71 6.55 -12.65
C LEU A 6 -2.52 5.89 -11.94
N VAL A 7 -2.76 5.12 -10.87
CA VAL A 7 -1.70 4.39 -10.16
C VAL A 7 -1.77 2.93 -10.58
N ASP A 8 -0.67 2.39 -11.10
CA ASP A 8 -0.63 1.01 -11.60
C ASP A 8 -0.13 0.00 -10.56
N GLY A 9 0.56 0.47 -9.52
CA GLY A 9 1.08 -0.38 -8.46
C GLY A 9 1.54 0.39 -7.23
N TYR A 10 1.72 -0.34 -6.13
CA TYR A 10 2.10 0.20 -4.82
C TYR A 10 3.22 -0.63 -4.23
N LEU A 11 4.26 0.05 -3.75
CA LEU A 11 5.31 -0.55 -2.94
C LEU A 11 5.16 -0.05 -1.50
N LEU A 12 4.54 -0.87 -0.64
CA LEU A 12 4.20 -0.51 0.73
C LEU A 12 5.22 -1.05 1.71
N PHE A 13 5.82 -0.19 2.52
CA PHE A 13 6.73 -0.58 3.60
C PHE A 13 6.01 -0.53 4.94
N VAL A 14 5.76 -1.69 5.52
CA VAL A 14 5.10 -1.84 6.82
C VAL A 14 6.16 -1.86 7.91
N ASN A 15 6.09 -0.87 8.81
CA ASN A 15 6.97 -0.77 9.97
C ASN A 15 6.32 -1.46 11.18
N PRO A 16 7.05 -2.25 11.98
CA PRO A 16 6.51 -2.99 13.12
C PRO A 16 6.34 -2.09 14.36
N ILE A 17 5.53 -1.03 14.24
CA ILE A 17 5.28 -0.06 15.31
C ILE A 17 3.82 0.38 15.34
N LEU A 18 3.29 0.60 16.55
CA LEU A 18 1.98 1.20 16.78
C LEU A 18 2.15 2.70 17.03
N LEU A 19 1.80 3.53 16.05
CA LEU A 19 2.04 4.99 16.10
C LEU A 19 1.06 5.76 16.99
N GLY A 20 -0.16 5.26 17.20
CA GLY A 20 -1.23 5.92 17.98
C GLY A 20 -1.86 7.15 17.32
N ARG A 21 -1.08 7.97 16.59
CA ARG A 21 -1.53 9.12 15.78
C ARG A 21 -0.54 9.42 14.66
N GLY A 22 -1.01 10.00 13.56
CA GLY A 22 -0.15 10.34 12.42
C GLY A 22 -0.95 10.81 11.21
N ILE A 23 -0.24 11.02 10.10
CA ILE A 23 -0.85 11.34 8.80
C ILE A 23 -1.25 10.01 8.14
N PRO A 24 -2.52 9.80 7.77
CA PRO A 24 -2.93 8.59 7.07
C PRO A 24 -2.25 8.50 5.69
N LEU A 25 -1.80 7.30 5.31
CA LEU A 25 -1.18 7.05 4.00
C LEU A 25 -2.17 7.28 2.84
N PHE A 26 -3.44 6.95 3.08
CA PHE A 26 -4.52 7.11 2.12
C PHE A 26 -5.62 7.97 2.72
N THR A 27 -6.05 8.98 1.98
CA THR A 27 -7.13 9.90 2.36
C THR A 27 -8.00 10.18 1.16
N GLY A 28 -9.31 10.37 1.37
CA GLY A 28 -10.22 10.77 0.29
C GLY A 28 -10.49 9.70 -0.76
N ILE A 29 -10.27 8.41 -0.47
CA ILE A 29 -10.62 7.34 -1.41
C ILE A 29 -12.14 7.14 -1.42
N GLN A 30 -12.79 7.47 -2.53
CA GLN A 30 -14.25 7.31 -2.71
C GLN A 30 -14.62 5.91 -3.22
N ASN A 31 -13.77 5.32 -4.06
CA ASN A 31 -14.02 4.04 -4.71
C ASN A 31 -13.01 2.99 -4.23
N LYS A 32 -13.44 1.72 -4.15
CA LYS A 32 -12.53 0.62 -3.83
C LYS A 32 -11.57 0.38 -4.99
N THR A 33 -10.27 0.29 -4.69
CA THR A 33 -9.24 -0.19 -5.62
C THR A 33 -8.84 -1.60 -5.20
N PHE A 34 -8.98 -2.57 -6.11
CA PHE A 34 -8.53 -3.93 -5.86
C PHE A 34 -7.03 -4.04 -6.14
N LEU A 35 -6.30 -4.65 -5.21
CA LEU A 35 -4.85 -4.85 -5.32
C LEU A 35 -4.54 -6.33 -5.37
N GLU A 36 -3.59 -6.70 -6.21
CA GLU A 36 -3.03 -8.06 -6.29
C GLU A 36 -1.61 -8.06 -5.73
N LEU A 37 -1.33 -8.95 -4.78
CA LEU A 37 0.00 -9.05 -4.18
C LEU A 37 0.95 -9.74 -5.15
N VAL A 38 1.95 -8.99 -5.62
CA VAL A 38 2.99 -9.51 -6.52
C VAL A 38 4.11 -10.17 -5.72
N SER A 39 4.57 -9.52 -4.64
CA SER A 39 5.64 -10.08 -3.81
C SER A 39 5.62 -9.51 -2.40
N THR A 40 6.25 -10.26 -1.48
CA THR A 40 6.52 -9.83 -0.11
C THR A 40 8.00 -10.03 0.18
N LYS A 41 8.64 -9.01 0.74
CA LYS A 41 10.04 -9.05 1.13
C LYS A 41 10.21 -8.57 2.57
N PRO A 42 10.48 -9.49 3.52
CA PRO A 42 10.87 -9.10 4.87
C PRO A 42 12.32 -8.61 4.89
N PHE A 43 12.59 -7.58 5.69
CA PHE A 43 13.93 -7.12 6.00
C PHE A 43 14.33 -7.53 7.42
N ALA A 44 15.63 -7.71 7.66
CA ALA A 44 16.16 -8.12 8.96
C ALA A 44 15.83 -7.15 10.11
N CYS A 45 15.55 -5.87 9.80
CA CYS A 45 15.11 -4.86 10.77
C CYS A 45 13.62 -4.95 11.15
N GLY A 46 12.89 -5.93 10.63
CA GLY A 46 11.46 -6.14 10.91
C GLY A 46 10.50 -5.37 10.00
N VAL A 47 11.01 -4.53 9.10
CA VAL A 47 10.20 -3.90 8.04
C VAL A 47 9.81 -4.96 7.01
N THR A 48 8.59 -4.87 6.48
CA THR A 48 8.12 -5.72 5.38
C THR A 48 7.71 -4.86 4.20
N GLU A 49 8.31 -5.09 3.03
CA GLU A 49 7.85 -4.55 1.76
C GLU A 49 6.77 -5.45 1.16
N LEU A 50 5.66 -4.84 0.76
CA LEU A 50 4.57 -5.46 0.03
C LEU A 50 4.45 -4.78 -1.33
N ASN A 51 4.68 -5.54 -2.39
CA ASN A 51 4.55 -5.06 -3.77
C ASN A 51 3.20 -5.48 -4.33
N TYR A 52 2.38 -4.50 -4.73
CA TYR A 52 1.06 -4.71 -5.28
C TYR A 52 0.93 -4.11 -6.67
N THR A 53 0.16 -4.76 -7.53
CA THR A 53 -0.40 -4.18 -8.76
C THR A 53 -1.87 -3.86 -8.56
N VAL A 54 -2.37 -2.87 -9.31
CA VAL A 54 -3.82 -2.60 -9.35
C VAL A 54 -4.50 -3.61 -10.26
N ASN A 55 -5.47 -4.34 -9.70
CA ASN A 55 -6.33 -5.24 -10.45
C ASN A 55 -7.55 -4.44 -10.93
N ARG A 56 -7.67 -4.28 -12.25
CA ARG A 56 -8.74 -3.50 -12.89
C ARG A 56 -9.92 -4.36 -13.40
N GLY A 57 -9.90 -5.68 -13.16
CA GLY A 57 -10.89 -6.61 -13.68
C GLY A 57 -10.67 -6.98 -15.14
#